data_AF-A0A5D2BK87-F1
#
_entry.id   AF-A0A5D2BK87-F1
#
_cell.length_a   1.000
_cell.length_b   1.000
_cell.length_c   1.000
_cell.angle_alpha   90.00
_cell.angle_beta   90.00
_cell.angle_gamma   90.00
#
_symmetry.space_group_name_H-M   'P 1'
#
loop_
_entity.id
_entity.type
_entity.pdbx_description
1 polymer ?
#
loop_
_entity_poly.entity_id
_entity_poly.type
_entity_poly.pdbx_seq_one_letter_code
_entity_poly.pdbx_strand_id
1 'polypeptide(L)'
;MKLWVINEVRAKSKFWYFLRKLKKVKKSNGQVLAINEALELHQTVNAVVEIVKEHYLVIAIPEYNHAIGYASIAYYNTQKLPQKQFVNGQRVIATVMALSSPETSGRLLLHLNSIGEVTETSSSKRAKKKSSYNVGSLVPAEVTEIMPLKLRLKFGIGFCGRVHITEVNDNNVLEKPFGNFKVGQTITARIVGKPNQKGHLWDLSIKPAMLAEA
;
A
#
# COMPACT_ATOMS: atom_id res chain seq x y z
N MET A 1 -29.03 -49.50 1.41
CA MET A 1 -29.46 -48.28 2.10
C MET A 1 -29.69 -48.62 3.57
N LYS A 2 -28.74 -48.30 4.47
CA LYS A 2 -28.83 -48.63 5.90
C LYS A 2 -29.15 -47.36 6.68
N LEU A 3 -30.32 -47.32 7.31
CA LEU A 3 -30.82 -46.21 8.11
C LEU A 3 -30.09 -46.18 9.47
N TRP A 4 -29.49 -45.03 9.78
CA TRP A 4 -28.93 -44.73 11.10
C TRP A 4 -29.95 -43.89 11.85
N VAL A 5 -30.63 -44.51 12.83
CA VAL A 5 -31.58 -43.94 13.84
C VAL A 5 -33.06 -44.29 13.62
N ILE A 6 -33.68 -44.73 14.73
CA ILE A 6 -34.97 -45.43 14.87
C ILE A 6 -36.18 -44.49 14.90
N ASN A 7 -36.01 -43.17 15.04
CA ASN A 7 -37.12 -42.23 15.27
C ASN A 7 -37.09 -41.01 14.34
N GLU A 8 -38.18 -40.84 13.58
CA GLU A 8 -38.34 -39.85 12.50
C GLU A 8 -38.31 -38.39 13.01
N VAL A 9 -38.82 -38.13 14.21
CA VAL A 9 -38.96 -36.77 14.77
C VAL A 9 -37.58 -36.20 15.14
N ARG A 10 -36.71 -37.04 15.69
CA ARG A 10 -35.34 -36.65 16.10
C ARG A 10 -34.41 -36.51 14.89
N ALA A 11 -34.65 -37.28 13.83
CA ALA A 11 -33.94 -37.18 12.55
C ALA A 11 -34.22 -35.83 11.88
N LYS A 12 -35.48 -35.38 11.79
CA LYS A 12 -35.82 -34.05 11.21
C LYS A 12 -35.18 -32.90 11.99
N SER A 13 -35.19 -32.94 13.33
CA SER A 13 -34.62 -31.88 14.16
C SER A 13 -33.09 -31.72 14.00
N LYS A 14 -32.33 -32.82 14.03
CA LYS A 14 -30.87 -32.77 13.81
C LYS A 14 -30.50 -32.49 12.36
N PHE A 15 -31.27 -33.01 11.40
CA PHE A 15 -31.06 -32.80 9.97
C PHE A 15 -31.18 -31.31 9.62
N TRP A 16 -32.24 -30.64 10.09
CA TRP A 16 -32.44 -29.20 9.87
C TRP A 16 -31.46 -28.33 10.66
N TYR A 17 -31.07 -28.73 11.88
CA TYR A 17 -30.04 -28.03 12.66
C TYR A 17 -28.66 -28.07 11.96
N PHE A 18 -28.28 -29.21 11.38
CA PHE A 18 -27.03 -29.34 10.61
C PHE A 18 -27.09 -28.61 9.27
N LEU A 19 -28.23 -28.64 8.57
CA LEU A 19 -28.44 -27.89 7.33
C LEU A 19 -28.37 -26.38 7.55
N ARG A 20 -28.86 -25.85 8.66
CA ARG A 20 -28.78 -24.42 8.97
C ARG A 20 -27.35 -23.95 9.26
N LYS A 21 -26.45 -24.83 9.72
CA LYS A 21 -25.00 -24.59 9.79
C LYS A 21 -24.31 -24.68 8.43
N LEU A 22 -24.93 -25.33 7.45
CA LEU A 22 -24.47 -25.43 6.09
C LEU A 22 -25.22 -24.40 5.26
N LYS A 23 -24.73 -23.15 5.18
CA LYS A 23 -25.06 -22.22 4.07
C LYS A 23 -24.56 -22.81 2.74
N LYS A 24 -25.05 -23.98 2.34
CA LYS A 24 -24.60 -24.76 1.19
C LYS A 24 -25.83 -25.22 0.41
N VAL A 25 -26.07 -24.54 -0.70
CA VAL A 25 -27.06 -24.98 -1.69
C VAL A 25 -26.56 -26.31 -2.27
N LYS A 26 -27.36 -27.37 -2.11
CA LYS A 26 -27.07 -28.74 -2.59
C LYS A 26 -28.01 -29.04 -3.76
N LYS A 27 -27.50 -29.43 -4.93
CA LYS A 27 -28.33 -30.09 -5.96
C LYS A 27 -28.44 -31.59 -5.64
N SER A 28 -29.49 -32.22 -6.19
CA SER A 28 -30.01 -33.56 -5.91
C SER A 28 -29.02 -34.73 -5.92
N ASN A 29 -27.80 -34.55 -6.42
CA ASN A 29 -26.90 -35.65 -6.78
C ASN A 29 -25.73 -35.84 -5.80
N GLY A 30 -25.76 -35.18 -4.63
CA GLY A 30 -24.81 -35.45 -3.55
C GLY A 30 -23.43 -34.79 -3.66
N GLN A 31 -23.10 -34.12 -4.77
CA GLN A 31 -21.86 -33.34 -4.86
C GLN A 31 -21.95 -32.05 -4.05
N VAL A 32 -20.99 -31.86 -3.13
CA VAL A 32 -20.72 -30.57 -2.51
C VAL A 32 -19.99 -29.75 -3.58
N LEU A 33 -20.67 -28.77 -4.18
CA LEU A 33 -19.97 -27.71 -4.90
C LEU A 33 -19.06 -27.03 -3.88
N ALA A 34 -17.79 -26.90 -4.22
CA ALA A 34 -16.77 -26.28 -3.37
C ALA A 34 -17.32 -25.01 -2.71
N ILE A 35 -16.97 -24.80 -1.44
CA ILE A 35 -17.21 -23.51 -0.79
C ILE A 35 -16.24 -22.54 -1.46
N ASN A 36 -16.64 -22.00 -2.60
CA ASN A 36 -15.94 -20.87 -3.17
C ASN A 36 -16.39 -19.69 -2.31
N GLU A 37 -15.54 -19.22 -1.40
CA GLU A 37 -15.65 -17.82 -0.98
C GLU A 37 -15.61 -17.02 -2.28
N ALA A 38 -16.73 -16.38 -2.60
CA ALA A 38 -16.83 -15.63 -3.84
C ALA A 38 -15.92 -14.41 -3.68
N LEU A 39 -14.98 -14.26 -4.60
CA LEU A 39 -14.24 -13.00 -4.73
C LEU A 39 -15.24 -11.91 -5.12
N GLU A 40 -15.15 -10.77 -4.44
CA GLU A 40 -15.95 -9.60 -4.76
C GLU A 40 -15.15 -8.62 -5.63
N LEU A 41 -15.84 -7.86 -6.47
CA LEU A 41 -15.22 -6.78 -7.24
C LEU A 41 -14.66 -5.71 -6.29
N HIS A 42 -13.47 -5.19 -6.61
CA HIS A 42 -12.69 -4.22 -5.84
C HIS A 42 -12.17 -4.72 -4.49
N GLN A 43 -12.30 -6.00 -4.18
CA GLN A 43 -11.70 -6.58 -2.99
C GLN A 43 -10.17 -6.56 -3.07
N THR A 44 -9.52 -6.19 -1.98
CA THR A 44 -8.06 -6.30 -1.82
C THR A 44 -7.72 -7.71 -1.35
N VAL A 45 -6.79 -8.35 -2.04
CA VAL A 45 -6.38 -9.74 -1.78
C VAL A 45 -4.87 -9.87 -1.75
N ASN A 46 -4.39 -10.79 -0.92
CA ASN A 46 -2.99 -11.20 -0.90
C ASN A 46 -2.76 -12.22 -1.99
N ALA A 47 -1.79 -11.97 -2.85
CA ALA A 47 -1.53 -12.81 -4.01
C ALA A 47 -0.03 -13.06 -4.17
N VAL A 48 0.33 -14.17 -4.83
CA VAL A 48 1.72 -14.61 -5.03
C VAL A 48 2.03 -14.59 -6.52
N VAL A 49 3.12 -13.94 -6.89
CA VAL A 49 3.57 -13.89 -8.29
C VAL A 49 4.08 -15.28 -8.70
N GLU A 50 3.46 -15.91 -9.68
CA GLU A 50 3.93 -17.19 -10.23
C GLU A 50 4.83 -16.98 -11.44
N ILE A 51 4.43 -16.08 -12.35
CA ILE A 51 5.14 -15.84 -13.60
C ILE A 51 5.26 -14.34 -13.85
N VAL A 52 6.48 -13.90 -14.13
CA VAL A 52 6.78 -12.54 -14.57
C VAL A 52 6.96 -12.53 -16.08
N LYS A 53 6.15 -11.73 -16.80
CA LYS A 53 6.33 -11.43 -18.23
C LYS A 53 6.72 -9.96 -18.40
N GLU A 54 7.03 -9.55 -19.64
CA GLU A 54 7.49 -8.19 -19.94
C GLU A 54 6.46 -7.09 -19.62
N HIS A 55 5.17 -7.39 -19.75
CA HIS A 55 4.10 -6.39 -19.59
C HIS A 55 3.03 -6.75 -18.55
N TYR A 56 2.98 -8.01 -18.14
CA TYR A 56 2.00 -8.50 -17.18
C TYR A 56 2.60 -9.57 -16.26
N LEU A 57 1.94 -9.78 -15.13
CA LEU A 57 2.24 -10.84 -14.17
C LEU A 57 1.10 -11.84 -14.17
N VAL A 58 1.45 -13.11 -13.98
CA VAL A 58 0.50 -14.14 -13.57
C VAL A 58 0.63 -14.31 -12.07
N ILE A 59 -0.49 -14.12 -11.38
CA ILE A 59 -0.54 -14.09 -9.92
C ILE A 59 -1.59 -15.09 -9.47
N ALA A 60 -1.26 -15.91 -8.48
CA ALA A 60 -2.18 -16.83 -7.83
C ALA A 60 -2.65 -16.24 -6.50
N ILE A 61 -3.93 -16.42 -6.17
CA ILE A 61 -4.47 -16.04 -4.87
C ILE A 61 -4.60 -17.31 -4.01
N PRO A 62 -3.71 -17.56 -3.04
CA PRO A 62 -3.70 -18.81 -2.27
C PRO A 62 -4.97 -18.99 -1.43
N GLU A 63 -5.52 -17.89 -0.91
CA GLU A 63 -6.73 -17.88 -0.08
C GLU A 63 -7.97 -18.36 -0.85
N TYR A 64 -7.96 -18.28 -2.18
CA TYR A 64 -9.10 -18.58 -3.05
C TYR A 64 -8.78 -19.72 -4.03
N ASN A 65 -8.42 -20.89 -3.51
CA ASN A 65 -8.14 -22.11 -4.31
C ASN A 65 -7.10 -21.90 -5.43
N HIS A 66 -6.08 -21.07 -5.18
CA HIS A 66 -5.09 -20.71 -6.19
C HIS A 66 -5.71 -20.10 -7.45
N ALA A 67 -6.78 -19.30 -7.30
CA ALA A 67 -7.37 -18.59 -8.42
C ALA A 67 -6.31 -17.74 -9.13
N ILE A 68 -6.22 -17.93 -10.44
CA ILE A 68 -5.20 -17.30 -11.28
C ILE A 68 -5.76 -15.99 -11.82
N GLY A 69 -4.98 -14.92 -11.64
CA GLY A 69 -5.28 -13.61 -12.19
C GLY A 69 -4.12 -12.99 -12.94
N TYR A 70 -4.45 -12.12 -13.89
CA TYR A 70 -3.49 -11.28 -14.58
C TYR A 70 -3.43 -9.91 -13.94
N ALA A 71 -2.22 -9.39 -13.76
CA ALA A 71 -2.02 -7.99 -13.43
C ALA A 71 -1.06 -7.33 -14.40
N SER A 72 -1.38 -6.10 -14.81
CA SER A 72 -0.46 -5.30 -15.61
C SER A 72 0.66 -4.74 -14.74
N ILE A 73 1.88 -4.73 -15.28
CA ILE A 73 3.06 -4.14 -14.62
C ILE A 73 3.03 -2.60 -14.77
N ALA A 74 2.46 -2.11 -15.87
CA ALA A 74 2.41 -0.70 -16.22
C ALA A 74 1.05 -0.34 -16.82
N TYR A 75 0.62 0.90 -16.57
CA TYR A 75 -0.51 1.50 -17.27
C TYR A 75 0.00 2.19 -18.53
N TYR A 76 -0.72 2.04 -19.64
CA TYR A 76 -0.43 2.72 -20.90
C TYR A 76 -0.32 4.24 -20.75
N ASN A 77 -1.02 4.81 -19.77
CA ASN A 77 -1.00 6.25 -19.50
C ASN A 77 0.21 6.72 -18.65
N THR A 78 1.04 5.80 -18.14
CA THR A 78 2.21 6.17 -17.32
C THR A 78 3.46 6.18 -18.20
N GLN A 79 3.91 7.36 -18.62
CA GLN A 79 5.15 7.49 -19.37
C GLN A 79 6.36 7.08 -18.51
N LYS A 80 7.02 5.99 -18.92
CA LYS A 80 8.43 5.63 -18.64
C LYS A 80 8.90 5.88 -17.20
N LEU A 81 8.25 5.25 -16.23
CA LEU A 81 8.88 5.00 -14.92
C LEU A 81 9.78 3.76 -15.00
N PRO A 82 10.81 3.64 -14.15
CA PRO A 82 11.58 2.40 -14.04
C PRO A 82 10.60 1.25 -13.73
N GLN A 83 10.61 0.23 -14.58
CA GLN A 83 9.76 -0.95 -14.39
C GLN A 83 10.13 -1.59 -13.05
N LYS A 84 9.14 -1.72 -12.16
CA LYS A 84 9.33 -2.47 -10.92
C LYS A 84 9.63 -3.92 -11.31
N GLN A 85 10.80 -4.41 -10.91
CA GLN A 85 11.16 -5.80 -11.11
C GLN A 85 10.44 -6.64 -10.06
N PHE A 86 9.76 -7.68 -10.52
CA PHE A 86 9.11 -8.67 -9.66
C PHE A 86 9.90 -9.96 -9.70
N VAL A 87 9.89 -10.69 -8.59
CA VAL A 87 10.52 -12.01 -8.48
C VAL A 87 9.43 -13.06 -8.36
N ASN A 88 9.63 -14.23 -8.98
CA ASN A 88 8.73 -15.37 -8.82
C ASN A 88 8.67 -15.77 -7.33
N GLY A 89 7.46 -16.00 -6.81
CA GLY A 89 7.19 -16.28 -5.41
C GLY A 89 7.01 -15.04 -4.52
N GLN A 90 7.14 -13.82 -5.07
CA GLN A 90 6.93 -12.60 -4.31
C GLN A 90 5.45 -12.44 -3.91
N ARG A 91 5.20 -12.07 -2.65
CA ARG A 91 3.86 -11.71 -2.17
C ARG A 91 3.56 -10.27 -2.56
N VAL A 92 2.39 -10.06 -3.14
CA VAL A 92 1.91 -8.75 -3.61
C VAL A 92 0.46 -8.55 -3.16
N ILE A 93 0.06 -7.30 -2.98
CA ILE A 93 -1.32 -6.94 -2.68
C ILE A 93 -1.96 -6.46 -3.98
N ALA A 94 -3.06 -7.09 -4.36
CA ALA A 94 -3.78 -6.78 -5.59
C ALA A 94 -5.27 -6.57 -5.33
N THR A 95 -5.92 -5.71 -6.13
CA THR A 95 -7.37 -5.55 -6.14
C THR A 95 -8.01 -6.29 -7.29
N VAL A 96 -9.12 -6.96 -7.02
CA VAL A 96 -9.92 -7.63 -8.04
C VAL A 96 -10.65 -6.59 -8.88
N MET A 97 -10.29 -6.46 -10.15
CA MET A 97 -10.96 -5.54 -11.10
C MET A 97 -12.01 -6.25 -11.93
N ALA A 98 -11.81 -7.53 -12.25
CA ALA A 98 -12.79 -8.34 -12.95
C ALA A 98 -12.82 -9.76 -12.40
N LEU A 99 -14.04 -10.28 -12.27
CA LEU A 99 -14.32 -11.65 -11.84
C LEU A 99 -14.08 -12.65 -12.96
N SER A 100 -13.93 -13.91 -12.59
CA SER A 100 -13.72 -15.02 -13.51
C SER A 100 -14.96 -15.20 -14.40
N SER A 101 -14.83 -14.87 -15.69
CA SER A 101 -15.86 -15.14 -16.71
C SER A 101 -15.49 -16.36 -17.57
N PRO A 102 -16.48 -17.07 -18.14
CA PRO A 102 -16.22 -18.15 -19.11
C PRO A 102 -15.41 -17.66 -20.32
N GLU A 103 -15.64 -16.42 -20.73
CA GLU A 103 -14.92 -15.75 -21.83
C GLU A 103 -13.43 -15.59 -21.53
N THR A 104 -13.07 -15.35 -20.25
CA THR A 104 -11.68 -15.21 -19.80
C THR A 104 -11.08 -16.56 -19.38
N SER A 105 -11.71 -17.67 -19.77
CA SER A 105 -11.30 -19.03 -19.35
C SER A 105 -11.17 -19.19 -17.83
N GLY A 106 -12.02 -18.49 -17.05
CA GLY A 106 -12.01 -18.55 -15.60
C GLY A 106 -10.92 -17.74 -14.89
N ARG A 107 -10.18 -16.88 -15.60
CA ARG A 107 -9.09 -16.07 -15.04
C ARG A 107 -9.58 -14.70 -14.57
N LEU A 108 -8.92 -14.17 -13.54
CA LEU A 108 -9.25 -12.87 -12.93
C LEU A 108 -8.42 -11.74 -13.53
N LEU A 109 -8.93 -10.51 -13.47
CA LEU A 109 -8.12 -9.31 -13.70
C LEU A 109 -7.85 -8.62 -12.36
N LEU A 110 -6.57 -8.40 -12.08
CA LEU A 110 -6.07 -7.87 -10.84
C LEU A 110 -5.30 -6.58 -11.11
N HIS A 111 -5.42 -5.63 -10.19
CA HIS A 111 -4.70 -4.36 -10.21
C HIS A 111 -3.72 -4.32 -9.05
N LEU A 112 -2.45 -4.03 -9.34
CA LEU A 112 -1.40 -4.02 -8.31
C LEU A 112 -1.44 -2.69 -7.55
N ASN A 113 -1.82 -2.74 -6.27
CA ASN A 113 -1.92 -1.53 -5.46
C ASN A 113 -0.58 -1.10 -4.87
N SER A 114 0.28 -2.06 -4.55
CA SER A 114 1.70 -1.92 -4.24
C SER A 114 2.20 -3.23 -3.64
N ILE A 115 3.51 -3.45 -3.70
CA ILE A 115 4.18 -4.44 -2.85
C ILE A 115 3.91 -3.98 -1.41
N GLY A 116 3.14 -4.76 -0.65
CA GLY A 116 3.15 -4.62 0.80
C GLY A 116 4.60 -4.73 1.23
N GLU A 117 5.09 -3.74 1.99
CA GLU A 117 6.42 -3.78 2.58
C GLU A 117 6.64 -5.19 3.13
N VAL A 118 7.65 -5.88 2.58
CA VAL A 118 8.22 -7.04 3.24
C VAL A 118 8.54 -6.54 4.64
N THR A 119 7.93 -7.18 5.63
CA THR A 119 8.42 -7.16 7.00
C THR A 119 9.79 -7.80 6.97
N GLU A 120 10.79 -7.03 6.53
CA GLU A 120 12.19 -7.41 6.69
C GLU A 120 12.52 -7.25 8.15
N THR A 121 12.27 -8.34 8.84
CA THR A 121 13.10 -8.74 9.96
C THR A 121 14.57 -8.71 9.50
N SER A 122 15.38 -8.00 10.29
CA SER A 122 16.85 -8.04 10.35
C SER A 122 17.67 -7.35 9.24
N SER A 123 18.10 -6.11 9.50
CA SER A 123 19.48 -5.84 9.97
C SER A 123 19.83 -4.35 10.00
N SER A 124 19.52 -3.69 11.11
CA SER A 124 20.47 -2.76 11.76
C SER A 124 19.86 -2.33 13.09
N LYS A 125 20.27 -3.01 14.17
CA LYS A 125 20.08 -2.53 15.54
C LYS A 125 20.93 -1.27 15.72
N ARG A 126 20.39 -0.12 15.33
CA ARG A 126 20.69 1.15 15.98
C ARG A 126 19.35 1.75 16.32
N ALA A 127 19.02 1.73 17.61
CA ALA A 127 17.73 2.08 18.16
C ALA A 127 17.22 3.40 17.54
N LYS A 128 16.34 3.28 16.53
CA LYS A 128 15.59 4.40 16.00
C LYS A 128 14.57 4.76 17.06
N LYS A 129 14.93 5.74 17.89
CA LYS A 129 13.97 6.57 18.61
C LYS A 129 13.06 7.17 17.52
N LYS A 130 11.94 6.50 17.22
CA LYS A 130 10.91 7.00 16.30
C LYS A 130 10.27 8.19 17.00
N SER A 131 10.88 9.36 16.91
CA SER A 131 10.20 10.60 17.25
C SER A 131 9.03 10.74 16.27
N SER A 132 7.82 10.61 16.77
CA SER A 132 6.59 10.83 16.02
C SER A 132 6.52 12.31 15.64
N TYR A 133 7.08 12.66 14.49
CA TYR A 133 6.98 14.00 13.94
C TYR A 133 5.57 14.20 13.40
N ASN A 134 4.84 15.13 14.01
CA ASN A 134 3.51 15.52 13.57
C ASN A 134 3.60 16.82 12.75
N VAL A 135 2.58 17.07 11.95
CA VAL A 135 2.43 18.37 11.27
C VAL A 135 2.29 19.45 12.35
N GLY A 136 3.03 20.55 12.19
CA GLY A 136 3.12 21.66 13.12
C GLY A 136 4.32 21.61 14.07
N SER A 137 5.04 20.48 14.18
CA SER A 137 6.20 20.38 15.07
C SER A 137 7.40 21.19 14.56
N LEU A 138 8.13 21.82 15.49
CA LEU A 138 9.42 22.47 15.24
C LEU A 138 10.54 21.43 15.27
N VAL A 139 11.35 21.39 14.22
CA VAL A 139 12.46 20.44 14.09
C VAL A 139 13.76 21.15 13.70
N PRO A 140 14.90 20.81 14.34
CA PRO A 140 16.20 21.24 13.86
C PRO A 140 16.55 20.44 12.60
N ALA A 141 16.98 21.15 11.56
CA ALA A 141 17.23 20.61 10.24
C ALA A 141 18.52 21.20 9.64
N GLU A 142 19.36 20.36 9.06
CA GLU A 142 20.63 20.74 8.42
C GLU A 142 20.43 20.97 6.91
N VAL A 143 20.95 22.08 6.40
CA VAL A 143 20.91 22.40 4.97
C VAL A 143 21.86 21.50 4.21
N THR A 144 21.32 20.72 3.27
CA THR A 144 22.14 19.81 2.45
C THR A 144 22.39 20.31 1.05
N GLU A 145 21.40 20.96 0.46
CA GLU A 145 21.47 21.41 -0.93
C GLU A 145 20.59 22.64 -1.09
N ILE A 146 21.15 23.67 -1.71
CA ILE A 146 20.46 24.92 -1.99
C ILE A 146 20.22 24.97 -3.49
N MET A 147 18.95 24.97 -3.90
CA MET A 147 18.56 25.12 -5.30
C MET A 147 17.81 26.45 -5.48
N PRO A 148 17.71 27.00 -6.69
CA PRO A 148 17.11 28.32 -6.91
C PRO A 148 15.65 28.46 -6.42
N LEU A 149 14.87 27.37 -6.47
CA LEU A 149 13.43 27.36 -6.13
C LEU A 149 13.09 26.59 -4.85
N LYS A 150 14.02 25.76 -4.37
CA LYS A 150 13.79 24.88 -3.23
C LYS A 150 15.08 24.63 -2.47
N LEU A 151 14.95 24.46 -1.16
CA LEU A 151 16.07 24.15 -0.28
C LEU A 151 15.83 22.77 0.34
N ARG A 152 16.85 21.91 0.28
CA ARG A 152 16.77 20.55 0.85
C ARG A 152 17.43 20.50 2.20
N LEU A 153 16.68 19.98 3.15
CA LEU A 153 17.08 19.84 4.54
C LEU A 153 17.12 18.36 4.93
N LYS A 154 18.02 18.00 5.82
CA LYS A 154 17.98 16.73 6.55
C LYS A 154 17.62 17.00 8.00
N PHE A 155 16.69 16.24 8.55
CA PHE A 155 16.31 16.35 9.95
C PHE A 155 16.05 14.96 10.52
N GLY A 156 16.29 14.78 11.82
CA GLY A 156 16.15 13.48 12.47
C GLY A 156 16.95 12.35 11.80
N ILE A 157 16.53 11.10 12.04
CA ILE A 157 17.26 9.91 11.58
C ILE A 157 16.74 9.48 10.20
N GLY A 158 17.34 10.05 9.15
CA GLY A 158 17.09 9.66 7.77
C GLY A 158 15.88 10.34 7.11
N PHE A 159 15.32 11.41 7.70
CA PHE A 159 14.30 12.20 7.02
C PHE A 159 14.93 13.32 6.20
N CYS A 160 14.35 13.54 5.02
CA CYS A 160 14.68 14.66 4.15
C CYS A 160 13.45 15.54 4.02
N GLY A 161 13.64 16.84 4.18
CA GLY A 161 12.62 17.86 3.96
C GLY A 161 12.97 18.74 2.77
N ARG A 162 11.96 19.39 2.20
CA ARG A 162 12.11 20.47 1.25
C ARG A 162 11.39 21.71 1.77
N VAL A 163 12.00 22.86 1.53
CA VAL A 163 11.39 24.16 1.76
C VAL A 163 11.23 24.82 0.40
N HIS A 164 10.00 25.20 0.06
CA HIS A 164 9.72 25.95 -1.15
C HIS A 164 10.08 27.43 -0.96
N ILE A 165 10.40 28.16 -2.03
CA ILE A 165 10.76 29.59 -1.96
C ILE A 165 9.71 30.45 -1.24
N THR A 166 8.43 30.09 -1.36
CA THR A 166 7.30 30.77 -0.71
C THR A 166 7.21 30.52 0.79
N GLU A 167 7.97 29.56 1.32
CA GLU A 167 7.97 29.14 2.73
C GLU A 167 9.24 29.58 3.47
N VAL A 168 9.99 30.54 2.90
CA VAL A 168 11.24 31.06 3.48
C VAL A 168 11.03 32.37 4.23
N ASN A 169 10.23 33.29 3.68
CA ASN A 169 10.01 34.62 4.25
C ASN A 169 8.55 35.03 4.08
N ASP A 170 8.04 35.85 5.01
CA ASP A 170 6.67 36.36 4.97
C ASP A 170 6.53 37.50 3.94
N ASN A 171 7.60 38.30 3.79
CA ASN A 171 7.66 39.37 2.81
C ASN A 171 8.40 38.88 1.56
N ASN A 172 7.66 38.68 0.47
CA ASN A 172 8.13 38.11 -0.80
C ASN A 172 9.01 39.07 -1.64
N VAL A 173 9.75 39.97 -0.99
CA VAL A 173 10.43 41.13 -1.61
C VAL A 173 11.93 40.90 -1.85
N LEU A 174 12.51 39.79 -1.35
CA LEU A 174 13.94 39.52 -1.53
C LEU A 174 14.25 38.92 -2.92
N GLU A 175 15.15 39.57 -3.67
CA GLU A 175 15.70 39.04 -4.94
C GLU A 175 16.43 37.69 -4.79
N LYS A 176 16.94 37.36 -3.58
CA LYS A 176 17.66 36.12 -3.28
C LYS A 176 17.23 35.52 -1.93
N PRO A 177 16.10 34.81 -1.87
CA PRO A 177 15.56 34.27 -0.61
C PRO A 177 16.47 33.21 0.03
N PHE A 178 17.29 32.52 -0.76
CA PHE A 178 18.25 31.53 -0.26
C PHE A 178 19.66 32.09 -0.01
N GLY A 179 19.92 33.37 -0.30
CA GLY A 179 21.26 33.95 -0.21
C GLY A 179 21.85 33.94 1.20
N ASN A 180 21.00 33.89 2.22
CA ASN A 180 21.40 33.91 3.62
C ASN A 180 21.73 32.53 4.19
N PHE A 181 21.47 31.44 3.45
CA PHE A 181 21.68 30.08 3.92
C PHE A 181 22.95 29.48 3.33
N LYS A 182 23.69 28.73 4.15
CA LYS A 182 24.86 27.96 3.70
C LYS A 182 24.61 26.46 3.85
N VAL A 183 25.18 25.66 2.95
CA VAL A 183 25.19 24.19 3.08
C VAL A 183 25.93 23.80 4.36
N GLY A 184 25.35 22.91 5.15
CA GLY A 184 25.82 22.49 6.48
C GLY A 184 25.28 23.32 7.65
N GLN A 185 24.53 24.40 7.39
CA GLN A 185 23.92 25.19 8.45
C GLN A 185 22.74 24.44 9.08
N THR A 186 22.66 24.42 10.42
CA THR A 186 21.47 23.91 11.12
C THR A 186 20.49 25.04 11.34
N ILE A 187 19.25 24.85 10.89
CA ILE A 187 18.14 25.81 11.01
C ILE A 187 16.94 25.14 11.67
N THR A 188 16.11 25.93 12.34
CA THR A 188 14.84 25.45 12.89
C THR A 188 13.75 25.60 11.83
N ALA A 189 13.04 24.52 11.52
CA ALA A 189 11.96 24.52 10.54
C ALA A 189 10.70 23.87 11.13
N ARG A 190 9.53 24.34 10.70
CA ARG A 190 8.24 23.76 11.09
C ARG A 190 7.77 22.78 10.03
N ILE A 191 7.23 21.64 10.45
CA ILE A 191 6.65 20.65 9.54
C ILE A 191 5.28 21.14 9.08
N VAL A 192 5.11 21.39 7.79
CA VAL A 192 3.82 21.81 7.19
C VAL A 192 3.08 20.62 6.60
N GLY A 193 3.79 19.68 5.98
CA GLY A 193 3.17 18.57 5.26
C GLY A 193 3.95 17.28 5.37
N LYS A 194 3.20 16.16 5.46
CA LYS A 194 3.76 14.81 5.37
C LYS A 194 4.10 14.47 3.91
N PRO A 195 5.09 13.60 3.68
CA PRO A 195 5.42 13.12 2.35
C PRO A 195 4.21 12.46 1.67
N ASN A 196 3.99 12.79 0.39
CA ASN A 196 3.02 12.07 -0.44
C ASN A 196 3.47 10.61 -0.64
N GLN A 197 2.53 9.69 -0.86
CA GLN A 197 2.78 8.24 -1.01
C GLN A 197 3.85 7.86 -2.06
N LYS A 198 4.26 8.78 -2.96
CA LYS A 198 5.28 8.59 -4.00
C LYS A 198 6.61 9.30 -3.73
N GLY A 199 6.74 10.13 -2.69
CA GLY A 199 7.94 10.94 -2.44
C GLY A 199 8.31 11.00 -0.97
N HIS A 200 9.54 10.64 -0.63
CA HIS A 200 10.07 10.62 0.75
C HIS A 200 10.46 12.02 1.29
N LEU A 201 9.94 13.10 0.69
CA LEU A 201 10.29 14.48 1.04
C LEU A 201 9.17 15.11 1.86
N TRP A 202 9.50 15.56 3.06
CA TRP A 202 8.61 16.31 3.94
C TRP A 202 8.54 17.77 3.51
N ASP A 203 7.37 18.40 3.66
CA ASP A 203 7.22 19.83 3.41
C ASP A 203 7.47 20.61 4.70
N LEU A 204 8.49 21.46 4.66
CA LEU A 204 8.96 22.26 5.79
C LEU A 204 8.80 23.75 5.47
N SER A 205 8.62 24.56 6.51
CA SER A 205 8.59 26.03 6.42
C SER A 205 9.55 26.67 7.42
N ILE A 206 10.19 27.76 6.99
CA ILE A 206 11.13 28.58 7.79
C ILE A 206 10.55 29.99 8.00
N LYS A 207 9.29 30.24 7.64
CA LYS A 207 8.63 31.53 7.84
C LYS A 207 8.72 31.98 9.30
N PRO A 208 9.19 33.21 9.58
CA PRO A 208 9.22 33.75 10.93
C PRO A 208 7.85 33.67 11.64
N ALA A 209 6.76 34.01 10.94
CA ALA A 209 5.40 33.89 11.49
C ALA A 209 5.04 32.46 11.90
N MET A 210 5.42 31.46 11.10
CA MET A 210 5.14 30.06 11.39
C MET A 210 6.01 29.49 12.51
N LEU A 211 7.18 30.07 12.78
CA LEU A 211 8.07 29.67 13.88
C LEU A 211 7.68 30.30 15.23
N ALA A 212 6.96 31.43 15.22
CA ALA A 212 6.54 32.17 16.41
C ALA A 212 5.24 31.65 17.05
N GLU A 213 4.42 30.92 16.30
CA GLU A 213 3.24 30.21 16.83
C GLU A 213 3.66 28.94 17.57
N ALA A 214 4.06 29.08 18.83
CA ALA A 214 4.30 27.99 19.78
C ALA A 214 3.07 27.73 20.66
#